data_AF-K1U3Q8-F1
#
_entry.id   AF-K1U3Q8-F1
#
_cell.length_a   1.000
_cell.length_b   1.000
_cell.length_c   1.000
_cell.angle_alpha   90.00
_cell.angle_beta   90.00
_cell.angle_gamma   90.00
#
_symmetry.space_group_name_H-M   'P 1'
#
loop_
_entity.id
_entity.type
_entity.pdbx_description
1 polymer ?
#
loop_
_entity_poly.entity_id
_entity_poly.type
_entity_poly.pdbx_seq_one_letter_code
_entity_poly.pdbx_strand_id
1 'polypeptide(L)'
;MGGLVSREGIERALDSGFELVQMARALVNDPAFVNKLREGDAATRSECDHRNYCIARMYSVDMKCCKHCGDLPRKIREELAKLP
;
A
#
# COMPACT_ATOMS: atom_id res chain seq x y z
N MET A 1 -3.01 6.34 -10.70
CA MET A 1 -3.36 6.58 -9.29
C MET A 1 -2.10 6.65 -8.44
N GLY A 2 -1.91 7.75 -7.72
CA GLY A 2 -0.70 8.08 -6.96
C GLY A 2 -0.59 7.28 -5.66
N GLY A 3 0.59 6.73 -5.36
CA GLY A 3 0.89 5.85 -4.22
C GLY A 3 0.78 6.54 -2.86
N LEU A 4 -0.41 7.03 -2.52
CA LEU A 4 -0.72 7.68 -1.26
C LEU A 4 -0.74 6.65 -0.14
N VAL A 5 0.39 6.54 0.54
CA VAL A 5 0.62 5.62 1.65
C VAL A 5 0.86 6.35 2.97
N SER A 6 0.87 7.68 3.00
CA SER A 6 1.07 8.47 4.23
C SER A 6 0.11 9.65 4.30
N ARG A 7 -0.23 10.07 5.54
CA ARG A 7 -1.00 11.28 5.82
C ARG A 7 -0.38 12.51 5.16
N GLU A 8 0.92 12.72 5.36
CA GLU A 8 1.66 13.82 4.74
C GLU A 8 1.53 13.83 3.20
N GLY A 9 1.55 12.65 2.56
CA GLY A 9 1.36 12.55 1.11
C GLY A 9 -0.05 12.89 0.66
N ILE A 10 -1.05 12.55 1.48
CA ILE A 10 -2.46 12.88 1.24
C ILE A 10 -2.67 14.39 1.40
N GLU A 11 -2.16 14.98 2.48
CA GLU A 11 -2.27 16.42 2.75
C GLU A 11 -1.62 17.24 1.65
N ARG A 12 -0.41 16.88 1.19
CA ARG A 12 0.21 17.53 0.03
C ARG A 12 -0.67 17.50 -1.23
N ALA A 13 -1.37 16.39 -1.47
CA ALA A 13 -2.27 16.29 -2.62
C ALA A 13 -3.47 17.24 -2.44
N LEU A 14 -4.10 17.24 -1.26
CA LEU A 14 -5.22 18.13 -0.97
C LEU A 14 -4.82 19.61 -1.04
N ASP A 15 -3.65 19.96 -0.49
CA ASP A 15 -3.08 21.32 -0.54
C ASP A 15 -2.73 21.77 -1.95
N SER A 16 -2.52 20.83 -2.87
CA SER A 16 -2.29 21.11 -4.29
C SER A 16 -3.59 21.36 -5.08
N GLY A 17 -4.74 21.41 -4.40
CA GLY A 17 -6.05 21.71 -4.99
C GLY A 17 -6.86 20.48 -5.42
N PHE A 18 -6.44 19.26 -5.05
CA PHE A 18 -7.27 18.07 -5.26
C PHE A 18 -8.36 18.00 -4.18
N GLU A 19 -9.61 17.82 -4.59
CA GLU A 19 -10.74 17.71 -3.64
C GLU A 19 -10.81 16.35 -2.94
N LEU A 20 -10.32 15.30 -3.60
CA LEU A 20 -10.42 13.92 -3.15
C LEU A 20 -9.15 13.13 -3.48
N VAL A 21 -8.86 12.15 -2.64
CA VAL A 21 -7.79 11.16 -2.87
C VAL A 21 -8.36 9.77 -3.06
N GLN A 22 -7.75 9.00 -3.95
CA GLN A 22 -8.07 7.59 -4.17
C GLN A 22 -6.95 6.70 -3.68
N MET A 23 -7.32 5.59 -3.04
CA MET A 23 -6.38 4.65 -2.43
C MET A 23 -6.71 3.23 -2.88
N ALA A 24 -5.67 2.46 -3.17
CA ALA A 24 -5.81 1.05 -3.53
C ALA A 24 -4.79 0.20 -2.77
N ARG A 25 -3.52 0.26 -3.17
CA ARG A 25 -2.46 -0.60 -2.59
C ARG A 25 -2.27 -0.42 -1.09
N ALA A 26 -2.44 0.80 -0.57
CA ALA A 26 -2.44 1.08 0.87
C ALA A 26 -3.52 0.28 1.62
N LEU A 27 -4.73 0.18 1.04
CA LEU A 27 -5.86 -0.56 1.62
C LEU A 27 -5.74 -2.08 1.42
N VAL A 28 -5.08 -2.53 0.34
CA VAL A 28 -4.74 -3.95 0.13
C VAL A 28 -3.67 -4.41 1.15
N ASN A 29 -2.78 -3.51 1.55
CA ASN A 29 -1.86 -3.77 2.65
C ASN A 29 -2.58 -3.69 4.01
N ASP A 30 -3.31 -2.62 4.27
CA ASP A 30 -3.98 -2.40 5.55
C ASP A 30 -5.41 -1.89 5.37
N PRO A 31 -6.42 -2.77 5.48
CA PRO A 31 -7.82 -2.39 5.37
C PRO A 31 -8.26 -1.35 6.42
N ALA A 32 -7.58 -1.27 7.57
CA ALA A 32 -7.89 -0.33 8.63
C ALA A 32 -7.23 1.05 8.42
N PHE A 33 -6.49 1.26 7.33
CA PHE A 33 -5.67 2.46 7.14
C PHE A 33 -6.48 3.77 7.19
N VAL A 34 -7.72 3.78 6.71
CA VAL A 34 -8.60 4.97 6.81
C VAL A 34 -8.93 5.30 8.26
N ASN A 35 -9.21 4.30 9.10
CA ASN A 35 -9.45 4.50 10.52
C ASN A 35 -8.18 4.99 11.23
N LYS A 36 -7.03 4.40 10.88
CA LYS A 36 -5.73 4.85 11.40
C LYS A 36 -5.44 6.29 11.01
N LEU A 37 -5.77 6.70 9.79
CA LEU A 37 -5.67 8.11 9.39
C LEU A 37 -6.56 8.97 10.28
N ARG A 38 -7.83 8.60 10.49
CA ARG A 38 -8.75 9.37 11.35
C ARG A 38 -8.22 9.57 12.78
N GLU A 39 -7.63 8.53 13.37
CA GLU A 39 -7.24 8.50 14.78
C GLU A 39 -5.79 8.91 15.04
N GLY A 40 -4.93 8.74 14.04
CA GLY A 40 -3.49 8.93 14.15
C GLY A 40 -3.00 10.34 13.83
N ASP A 41 -1.70 10.54 14.02
CA ASP A 41 -1.00 11.80 13.82
C ASP A 41 -0.42 11.94 12.39
N ALA A 42 0.35 13.02 12.18
CA ALA A 42 1.06 13.33 10.94
C ALA A 42 1.96 12.19 10.41
N ALA A 43 2.47 11.32 11.30
CA ALA A 43 3.36 10.23 10.94
C ALA A 43 2.60 8.97 10.45
N THR A 44 1.26 8.98 10.50
CA THR A 44 0.43 7.85 10.09
C THR A 44 0.71 7.43 8.64
N ARG A 45 1.10 6.16 8.46
CA ARG A 45 1.51 5.57 7.19
C ARG A 45 1.10 4.09 7.09
N SER A 46 0.77 3.68 5.85
CA SER A 46 0.61 2.29 5.46
C SER A 46 1.98 1.67 5.17
N GLU A 47 2.10 0.38 5.46
CA GLU A 47 3.29 -0.40 5.15
C GLU A 47 3.42 -0.73 3.65
N CYS A 48 2.58 -0.20 2.77
CA CYS A 48 2.75 -0.42 1.34
C CYS A 48 4.01 0.28 0.80
N ASP A 49 4.91 -0.54 0.26
CA ASP A 49 6.20 -0.22 -0.36
C ASP A 49 6.16 -0.40 -1.90
N HIS A 50 4.96 -0.45 -2.49
CA HIS A 50 4.74 -0.45 -3.93
C HIS A 50 5.42 -1.59 -4.72
N ARG A 51 5.67 -2.77 -4.13
CA ARG A 51 6.27 -3.94 -4.82
C ARG A 51 5.46 -4.49 -6.00
N ASN A 52 4.20 -4.06 -6.12
CA ASN A 52 3.25 -4.54 -7.13
C ASN A 52 2.99 -6.06 -7.10
N TYR A 53 3.42 -6.77 -6.05
CA TYR A 53 3.11 -8.19 -5.92
C TYR A 53 1.61 -8.46 -5.93
N CYS A 54 0.80 -7.62 -5.29
CA CYS A 54 -0.66 -7.74 -5.36
C CYS A 54 -1.21 -7.69 -6.80
N ILE A 55 -0.63 -6.86 -7.67
CA ILE A 55 -1.03 -6.76 -9.08
C ILE A 55 -0.61 -8.01 -9.86
N ALA A 56 0.61 -8.51 -9.64
CA ALA A 56 1.16 -9.66 -10.36
C ALA A 56 0.32 -10.94 -10.23
N ARG A 57 -0.48 -11.05 -9.17
CA ARG A 57 -1.34 -12.21 -8.88
C ARG A 57 -2.82 -11.96 -9.13
N MET A 58 -3.24 -10.72 -9.38
CA MET A 58 -4.64 -10.29 -9.40
C MET A 58 -5.54 -11.11 -10.34
N TYR A 59 -4.99 -11.63 -11.44
CA TYR A 59 -5.73 -12.45 -12.41
C TYR A 59 -5.48 -13.95 -12.32
N SER A 60 -4.62 -14.39 -11.40
CA SER A 60 -4.18 -15.79 -11.32
C SER A 60 -4.62 -16.47 -10.02
N VAL A 61 -4.59 -15.73 -8.91
CA VAL A 61 -4.97 -16.20 -7.57
C VAL A 61 -5.50 -15.00 -6.78
N ASP A 62 -6.01 -15.24 -5.57
CA ASP A 62 -6.51 -14.17 -4.71
C ASP A 62 -5.49 -13.03 -4.59
N MET A 63 -5.95 -11.80 -4.76
CA MET A 63 -5.11 -10.62 -4.62
C MET A 63 -4.71 -10.44 -3.15
N LYS A 64 -3.39 -10.37 -2.87
CA LYS A 64 -2.87 -10.14 -1.52
C LYS A 64 -1.54 -9.40 -1.57
N CYS A 65 -1.30 -8.53 -0.59
CA CYS A 65 0.00 -7.88 -0.38
C CYS A 65 1.07 -8.94 -0.01
N CYS A 66 2.30 -8.78 -0.51
CA CYS A 66 3.41 -9.67 -0.18
C CYS A 66 3.72 -9.71 1.31
N LYS A 67 3.51 -8.61 2.04
CA LYS A 67 3.70 -8.52 3.50
C LYS A 67 2.71 -9.40 4.30
N HIS A 68 1.65 -9.91 3.67
CA HIS A 68 0.64 -10.75 4.32
C HIS A 68 0.59 -12.18 3.74
N CYS A 69 1.62 -12.61 3.01
CA CYS A 69 1.72 -13.95 2.45
C CYS A 69 2.77 -14.78 3.18
N GLY A 70 2.34 -15.70 4.04
CA GLY A 70 3.26 -16.54 4.83
C GLY A 70 3.93 -17.67 4.03
N ASP A 71 3.40 -17.99 2.87
CA ASP A 71 3.67 -19.20 2.09
C ASP A 71 4.37 -18.91 0.74
N LEU A 72 5.05 -17.77 0.62
CA LEU A 72 5.71 -17.38 -0.63
C LEU A 72 6.85 -18.34 -1.01
N PRO A 73 6.90 -18.83 -2.28
CA PRO A 73 8.01 -19.61 -2.79
C PRO A 73 9.35 -18.89 -2.59
N ARG A 74 10.42 -19.65 -2.32
CA ARG A 74 11.76 -19.12 -2.04
C ARG A 74 12.21 -18.08 -3.08
N LYS A 75 12.09 -18.39 -4.37
CA LYS A 75 12.50 -17.48 -5.45
C LYS A 75 11.75 -16.15 -5.40
N ILE A 76 10.45 -16.16 -5.11
CA ILE A 76 9.65 -14.93 -4.98
C ILE A 76 10.12 -14.10 -3.79
N ARG A 77 10.43 -14.74 -2.65
CA ARG A 77 11.00 -14.03 -1.49
C ARG A 77 12.36 -13.41 -1.81
N GLU A 78 13.22 -14.12 -2.54
CA GLU A 78 14.52 -13.62 -2.99
C GLU A 78 14.37 -12.42 -3.93
N GLU A 79 13.47 -12.46 -4.92
CA GLU A 79 13.21 -11.32 -5.80
C GLU A 79 12.59 -10.13 -5.04
N LEU A 80 11.64 -10.40 -4.14
CA LEU A 80 11.08 -9.38 -3.27
C LEU A 80 12.09 -8.79 -2.29
N ALA A 81 13.23 -9.42 -2.01
CA ALA A 81 14.28 -8.84 -1.17
C ALA A 81 15.23 -7.91 -1.94
N LYS A 82 15.29 -8.04 -3.27
CA LYS A 82 16.17 -7.23 -4.14
C LYS A 82 15.57 -5.90 -4.57
N LEU A 83 14.24 -5.82 -4.56
CA LEU A 83 13.53 -4.61 -4.97
C LEU A 83 13.81 -3.47 -3.95
N PRO A 84 13.85 -2.20 -4.38
CA PRO A 84 14.22 -1.05 -3.55
C PRO A 84 13.18 -0.68 -2.49
#